data_AF-A0A967Y0H7-F1
#
_entry.id   AF-A0A967Y0H7-F1
#
_cell.length_a   1.000
_cell.length_b   1.000
_cell.length_c   1.000
_cell.angle_alpha   90.00
_cell.angle_beta   90.00
_cell.angle_gamma   90.00
#
_symmetry.space_group_name_H-M   'P 1'
#
loop_
_entity.id
_entity.type
_entity.pdbx_description
1 polymer ?
#
loop_
_entity_poly.entity_id
_entity_poly.type
_entity_poly.pdbx_seq_one_letter_code
_entity_poly.pdbx_strand_id
1 'polypeptide(L)'
;MSNCEKYKDLFVDALYDELNAKAKRRFDTHLNECSNCSREFKQLKSTLELMNQHQRSQPDEAFWEGYWDRLSEKMSRPGDKTSTTSRQGVTDNPVFQRLGRWSYQIAAAAAILLLGILIGKFFFSEPSRENQQLTNVTELTPQQALLNQRTNLYLEKSKVLLLGLVNMDSEAIQRQQVDFSSYQKVSRHLLQEASYLKPALKENKQQRLRELIGDLEVILLQIANLETDYDVSGLELIKTGVDRRAILLKINLQEIRQGNQPVPTDDGEKKKTT
;
A
#
# COMPACT_ATOMS: atom_id res chain seq x y z
N MET A 1 18.20 -24.91 19.76
CA MET A 1 17.06 -24.49 18.91
C MET A 1 16.82 -22.98 18.95
N SER A 2 17.02 -22.28 20.07
CA SER A 2 16.85 -20.81 20.18
C SER A 2 17.78 -19.96 19.31
N ASN A 3 18.99 -20.44 18.98
CA ASN A 3 19.90 -19.67 18.12
C ASN A 3 19.43 -19.62 16.66
N CYS A 4 18.72 -20.63 16.17
CA CYS A 4 18.31 -20.67 14.76
C CYS A 4 17.26 -19.60 14.46
N GLU A 5 16.32 -19.38 15.37
CA GLU A 5 15.26 -18.36 15.23
C GLU A 5 15.85 -16.96 15.04
N LYS A 6 16.84 -16.61 15.87
CA LYS A 6 17.59 -15.35 15.75
C LYS A 6 18.26 -15.17 14.38
N TYR A 7 18.73 -16.24 13.74
CA TYR A 7 19.34 -16.15 12.41
C TYR A 7 18.31 -16.22 11.29
N LYS A 8 17.14 -16.83 11.52
CA LYS A 8 16.01 -16.79 10.57
C LYS A 8 15.47 -15.37 10.39
N ASP A 9 15.45 -14.57 11.45
CA ASP A 9 15.09 -13.15 11.37
C ASP A 9 16.01 -12.35 10.43
N LEU A 10 17.25 -12.81 10.23
CA LEU A 10 18.23 -12.18 9.35
C LEU A 10 18.15 -12.64 7.89
N PHE A 11 17.24 -13.57 7.54
CA PHE A 11 17.15 -14.11 6.18
C PHE A 11 16.77 -13.05 5.16
N VAL A 12 15.83 -12.17 5.52
CA VAL A 12 15.35 -11.10 4.64
C VAL A 12 16.47 -10.09 4.40
N ASP A 13 17.09 -9.59 5.46
CA ASP A 13 18.21 -8.66 5.40
C ASP A 13 19.39 -9.26 4.60
N ALA A 14 19.64 -10.56 4.73
CA ALA A 14 20.68 -11.26 3.96
C ALA A 14 20.36 -11.38 2.47
N LEU A 15 19.08 -11.52 2.09
CA LEU A 15 18.65 -11.61 0.70
C LEU A 15 18.80 -10.29 -0.06
N TYR A 16 18.60 -9.17 0.64
CA TYR A 16 18.71 -7.82 0.07
C TYR A 16 20.09 -7.18 0.32
N ASP A 17 21.06 -7.95 0.83
CA ASP A 17 22.43 -7.50 1.17
C ASP A 17 22.49 -6.32 2.16
N GLU A 18 21.51 -6.25 3.07
CA GLU A 18 21.37 -5.19 4.09
C GLU A 18 22.12 -5.52 5.40
N LEU A 19 22.70 -6.72 5.51
CA LEU A 19 23.49 -7.11 6.67
C LEU A 19 24.84 -6.37 6.71
N ASN A 20 25.11 -5.69 7.81
CA ASN A 20 26.45 -5.16 8.08
C ASN A 20 27.51 -6.28 8.12
N ALA A 21 28.77 -5.93 7.86
CA ALA A 21 29.86 -6.89 7.73
C ALA A 21 30.03 -7.85 8.93
N LYS A 22 29.71 -7.41 10.15
CA LYS A 22 29.79 -8.23 11.37
C LYS A 22 28.62 -9.22 11.48
N ALA A 23 27.42 -8.78 11.10
CA ALA A 23 26.22 -9.62 11.07
C ALA A 23 26.32 -10.67 9.96
N LYS A 24 26.76 -10.26 8.76
CA LYS A 24 26.98 -11.15 7.60
C LYS A 24 27.94 -12.29 7.92
N ARG A 25 29.10 -12.00 8.50
CA ARG A 25 30.06 -13.04 8.92
C ARG A 25 29.45 -14.05 9.91
N ARG A 26 28.70 -13.57 10.91
CA ARG A 26 28.06 -14.46 11.90
C ARG A 26 26.94 -15.30 11.28
N PHE A 27 26.20 -14.71 10.35
CA PHE A 27 25.16 -15.38 9.59
C PHE A 27 25.74 -16.49 8.70
N ASP A 28 26.80 -16.19 7.94
CA ASP A 28 27.50 -17.16 7.10
C ASP A 28 28.09 -18.32 7.92
N THR A 29 28.71 -18.01 9.06
CA THR A 29 29.17 -19.03 10.01
C THR A 29 28.01 -19.94 10.45
N HIS A 30 26.86 -19.37 10.81
CA HIS A 30 25.69 -20.16 11.20
C HIS A 30 25.15 -21.03 10.05
N LEU A 31 25.10 -20.52 8.82
CA LEU A 31 24.65 -21.28 7.65
C LEU A 31 25.58 -22.46 7.32
N ASN A 32 26.88 -22.32 7.61
CA ASN A 32 27.85 -23.42 7.46
C ASN A 32 27.70 -24.49 8.56
N GLU A 33 27.30 -24.09 9.77
CA GLU A 33 27.14 -24.99 10.91
C GLU A 33 25.75 -25.66 10.98
N CYS A 34 24.71 -25.01 10.44
CA CYS A 34 23.33 -25.46 10.53
C CYS A 34 22.74 -25.82 9.15
N SER A 35 22.69 -27.12 8.86
CA SER A 35 22.14 -27.65 7.60
C SER A 35 20.66 -27.30 7.35
N ASN A 36 19.86 -27.20 8.41
CA ASN A 36 18.44 -26.81 8.30
C ASN A 36 18.30 -25.35 7.84
N CYS A 37 18.99 -24.41 8.50
CA CYS A 37 18.97 -23.00 8.11
C CYS A 37 19.55 -22.79 6.71
N SER A 38 20.63 -23.51 6.36
CA SER A 38 21.21 -23.49 5.01
C SER A 38 20.21 -23.91 3.93
N ARG A 39 19.46 -24.99 4.17
CA ARG A 39 18.45 -25.48 3.23
C ARG A 39 17.28 -24.49 3.08
N GLU A 40 16.75 -23.99 4.18
CA GLU A 40 15.65 -23.01 4.15
C GLU A 40 16.06 -21.72 3.43
N PHE A 41 17.26 -21.20 3.72
CA PHE A 41 17.77 -19.99 3.07
C PHE A 41 17.95 -20.20 1.55
N LYS A 42 18.48 -21.36 1.12
CA LYS A 42 18.59 -21.71 -0.30
C LYS A 42 17.23 -21.79 -1.00
N GLN A 43 16.22 -22.39 -0.36
CA GLN A 43 14.86 -22.46 -0.91
C GLN A 43 14.26 -21.06 -1.10
N LEU A 44 14.42 -20.20 -0.10
CA LEU A 44 13.94 -18.82 -0.17
C LEU A 44 14.64 -18.04 -1.30
N LYS A 45 15.97 -18.18 -1.42
CA LYS A 45 16.75 -17.60 -2.53
C LYS A 45 16.27 -18.08 -3.90
N SER A 46 16.07 -19.39 -4.06
CA SER A 46 15.60 -19.97 -5.33
C SER A 46 14.18 -19.50 -5.71
N THR A 47 13.31 -19.27 -4.73
CA THR A 47 11.96 -18.73 -4.96
C THR A 47 12.05 -17.31 -5.51
N LEU A 48 12.93 -16.48 -4.94
CA LEU A 48 13.19 -15.13 -5.43
C LEU A 48 13.77 -15.14 -6.86
N GLU A 49 14.71 -16.04 -7.15
CA GLU A 49 15.29 -16.18 -8.49
C GLU A 49 14.22 -16.55 -9.55
N LEU A 50 13.29 -17.47 -9.22
CA LEU A 50 12.17 -17.82 -10.09
C LEU A 50 11.19 -16.66 -10.31
N MET A 51 10.94 -15.86 -9.29
CA MET A 51 10.11 -14.65 -9.41
C MET A 51 10.80 -13.58 -10.25
N ASN A 52 12.12 -13.45 -10.14
CA ASN A 52 12.91 -12.45 -10.86
C ASN A 52 13.13 -12.82 -12.35
N GLN A 53 13.01 -14.10 -12.71
CA GLN A 53 13.05 -14.56 -14.09
C GLN A 53 11.88 -14.07 -14.97
N HIS A 54 10.81 -13.54 -14.38
CA HIS A 54 9.74 -12.90 -15.14
C HIS A 54 10.16 -11.49 -15.56
N GLN A 55 10.94 -11.42 -16.64
CA GLN A 55 11.24 -10.15 -17.30
C GLN A 55 9.98 -9.69 -18.02
N ARG A 56 9.25 -8.75 -17.40
CA ARG A 56 8.11 -8.11 -18.06
C ARG A 56 8.63 -7.35 -19.27
N SER A 57 8.07 -7.62 -20.44
CA SER A 57 8.29 -6.80 -21.63
C SER A 57 7.96 -5.35 -21.28
N GLN A 58 8.95 -4.47 -21.36
CA GLN A 58 8.71 -3.05 -21.16
C GLN A 58 7.77 -2.55 -22.26
N PRO A 59 6.73 -1.79 -21.91
CA PRO A 59 5.96 -1.06 -22.91
C PRO A 59 6.87 -0.11 -23.67
N ASP A 60 6.59 0.05 -24.96
CA ASP A 60 7.30 1.00 -25.82
C ASP A 60 7.01 2.45 -25.44
N GLU A 61 7.83 3.38 -25.93
CA GLU A 61 7.69 4.83 -25.68
C GLU A 61 6.27 5.34 -26.01
N ALA A 62 5.69 4.84 -27.10
CA ALA A 62 4.35 5.20 -27.56
C ALA A 62 3.24 4.73 -26.61
N PHE A 63 3.46 3.68 -25.81
CA PHE A 63 2.52 3.28 -24.76
C PHE A 63 2.37 4.38 -23.70
N TRP A 64 3.46 5.08 -23.38
CA TRP A 64 3.47 6.12 -22.37
C TRP A 64 2.80 7.41 -22.84
N GLU A 65 2.76 7.66 -24.15
CA GLU A 65 1.98 8.76 -24.74
C GLU A 65 0.47 8.58 -24.45
N GLY A 66 -0.09 9.49 -23.66
CA GLY A 66 -1.49 9.45 -23.26
C GLY A 66 -1.86 8.38 -22.22
N TYR A 67 -0.94 7.51 -21.79
CA TYR A 67 -1.17 6.66 -20.61
C TYR A 67 -1.44 7.52 -19.37
N TRP A 68 -0.64 8.56 -19.19
CA TRP A 68 -0.81 9.50 -18.09
C TRP A 68 -2.12 10.28 -18.15
N ASP A 69 -2.57 10.67 -19.34
CA ASP A 69 -3.84 11.36 -19.53
C ASP A 69 -5.02 10.42 -19.22
N ARG A 70 -5.02 9.20 -19.76
CA ARG A 70 -6.07 8.20 -19.49
C ARG A 70 -6.10 7.78 -18.03
N LEU A 71 -4.94 7.60 -17.42
CA LEU A 71 -4.83 7.22 -16.02
C LEU A 71 -5.28 8.37 -15.11
N SER A 72 -4.83 9.60 -15.38
CA SER A 72 -5.26 10.77 -14.61
C SER A 72 -6.75 11.06 -14.78
N GLU A 73 -7.33 10.84 -15.95
CA GLU A 73 -8.78 10.91 -16.17
C GLU A 73 -9.51 9.85 -15.33
N LYS A 74 -9.03 8.61 -15.33
CA LYS A 74 -9.61 7.52 -14.55
C LYS A 74 -9.49 7.73 -13.03
N MET A 75 -8.40 8.35 -12.57
CA MET A 75 -8.19 8.68 -11.15
C MET A 75 -8.93 9.97 -10.73
N SER A 76 -9.18 10.91 -11.65
CA SER A 76 -9.91 12.15 -11.39
C SER A 76 -11.43 11.95 -11.38
N ARG A 77 -11.93 10.83 -11.91
CA ARG A 77 -13.33 10.42 -11.72
C ARG A 77 -13.52 9.97 -10.27
N PRO A 78 -14.34 10.66 -9.47
CA PRO A 78 -14.64 10.24 -8.10
C PRO A 78 -15.31 8.86 -8.13
N GLY A 79 -14.55 7.83 -7.79
CA GLY A 79 -15.01 6.48 -7.45
C GLY A 79 -16.27 5.97 -8.15
N ASP A 80 -16.18 5.68 -9.45
CA ASP A 80 -16.89 4.50 -9.93
C ASP A 80 -16.18 3.33 -9.26
N LYS A 81 -16.71 2.93 -8.10
CA LYS A 81 -16.40 1.66 -7.45
C LYS A 81 -16.54 0.63 -8.56
N THR A 82 -15.40 0.17 -9.05
CA THR A 82 -15.35 -0.84 -10.10
C THR A 82 -16.18 -1.97 -9.58
N SER A 83 -17.31 -2.14 -10.25
CA SER A 83 -18.32 -3.13 -10.01
C SER A 83 -17.61 -4.47 -9.90
N THR A 84 -17.52 -4.96 -8.66
CA THR A 84 -17.50 -6.39 -8.39
C THR A 84 -18.48 -6.99 -9.37
N THR A 85 -17.97 -7.82 -10.28
CA THR A 85 -18.73 -8.48 -11.32
C THR A 85 -19.99 -9.06 -10.70
N SER A 86 -21.11 -8.36 -10.89
CA SER A 86 -22.44 -8.85 -10.61
C SER A 86 -22.68 -9.96 -11.61
N ARG A 87 -22.26 -11.17 -11.25
CA ARG A 87 -22.83 -12.40 -11.79
C ARG A 87 -24.23 -12.53 -11.21
N GLN A 88 -25.14 -11.72 -11.73
CA GLN A 88 -26.56 -12.05 -11.74
C GLN A 88 -26.79 -12.98 -12.93
N GLY A 89 -27.18 -14.22 -12.64
CA GLY A 89 -27.83 -15.08 -13.63
C GLY A 89 -27.40 -16.54 -13.66
N VAL A 90 -28.18 -17.36 -12.95
CA VAL A 90 -28.58 -18.74 -13.30
C VAL A 90 -27.55 -19.86 -13.11
N THR A 91 -27.75 -20.69 -12.07
CA THR A 91 -28.31 -22.04 -12.25
C THR A 91 -28.59 -22.69 -10.90
N ASP A 92 -29.78 -23.26 -10.82
CA ASP A 92 -30.37 -24.01 -9.73
C ASP A 92 -29.48 -25.15 -9.22
N ASN A 93 -29.37 -25.28 -7.90
CA ASN A 93 -28.90 -26.54 -7.31
C ASN A 93 -29.83 -26.95 -6.15
N PRO A 94 -30.67 -27.98 -6.31
CA PRO A 94 -31.68 -28.38 -5.35
C PRO A 94 -31.10 -29.30 -4.26
N VAL A 95 -30.02 -28.89 -3.60
CA VAL A 95 -29.37 -29.68 -2.54
C VAL A 95 -29.73 -29.20 -1.13
N PHE A 96 -30.36 -28.02 -1.00
CA PHE A 96 -30.65 -27.43 0.31
C PHE A 96 -31.99 -27.83 0.97
N GLN A 97 -32.78 -28.71 0.37
CA GLN A 97 -34.09 -29.12 0.93
C GLN A 97 -34.06 -30.29 1.93
N ARG A 98 -32.89 -30.69 2.44
CA ARG A 98 -32.77 -31.69 3.52
C ARG A 98 -32.08 -31.15 4.76
N LEU A 99 -32.66 -30.13 5.40
CA LEU A 99 -32.30 -29.71 6.76
C LEU A 99 -33.48 -29.88 7.71
N GLY A 100 -33.83 -31.12 8.04
CA GLY A 100 -34.85 -31.47 9.04
C GLY A 100 -34.32 -31.94 10.40
N ARG A 101 -33.00 -32.07 10.59
CA ARG A 101 -32.43 -32.71 11.81
C ARG A 101 -31.14 -32.09 12.39
N TRP A 102 -30.64 -30.96 11.87
CA TRP A 102 -29.40 -30.31 12.34
C TRP A 102 -29.61 -29.11 13.28
N SER A 103 -30.85 -28.76 13.62
CA SER A 103 -31.14 -27.62 14.50
C SER A 103 -30.52 -27.74 15.89
N TYR A 104 -30.43 -28.96 16.44
CA TYR A 104 -29.89 -29.18 17.78
C TYR A 104 -28.36 -29.03 17.86
N GLN A 105 -27.63 -29.29 16.78
CA GLN A 105 -26.17 -29.12 16.75
C GLN A 105 -25.77 -27.65 16.67
N ILE A 106 -26.53 -26.83 15.94
CA ILE A 106 -26.32 -25.39 15.84
C ILE A 106 -26.71 -24.69 17.15
N ALA A 107 -27.80 -25.12 17.79
CA ALA A 107 -28.23 -24.59 19.09
C ALA A 107 -27.20 -24.88 20.20
N ALA A 108 -26.60 -26.06 20.22
CA ALA A 108 -25.56 -26.42 21.19
C ALA A 108 -24.29 -25.59 21.00
N ALA A 109 -23.85 -25.36 19.76
CA ALA A 109 -22.69 -24.52 19.47
C ALA A 109 -22.93 -23.06 19.87
N ALA A 110 -24.12 -22.52 19.60
CA ALA A 110 -24.51 -21.17 19.99
C ALA A 110 -24.56 -21.00 21.52
N ALA A 111 -25.07 -22.01 22.24
CA ALA A 111 -25.13 -21.98 23.71
C ALA A 111 -23.73 -21.96 24.34
N ILE A 112 -22.78 -22.75 23.82
CA ILE A 112 -21.39 -22.75 24.30
C ILE A 112 -20.72 -21.41 24.04
N LEU A 113 -20.95 -20.82 22.86
CA LEU A 113 -20.43 -19.48 22.51
C LEU A 113 -20.96 -18.40 23.45
N LEU A 114 -22.29 -18.41 23.71
CA LEU A 114 -22.92 -17.45 24.63
C LEU A 114 -22.42 -17.63 26.06
N LEU A 115 -22.19 -18.87 26.50
CA LEU A 115 -21.65 -19.16 27.82
C LEU A 115 -20.20 -18.67 27.97
N GLY A 116 -19.37 -18.87 26.95
CA GLY A 116 -18.00 -18.34 26.90
C GLY A 116 -17.95 -16.81 26.94
N ILE A 117 -18.85 -16.14 26.21
CA ILE A 117 -18.99 -14.68 26.24
C ILE A 117 -19.45 -14.18 27.62
N LEU A 118 -20.38 -14.88 28.26
CA LEU A 118 -20.87 -14.55 29.60
C LEU A 118 -19.78 -14.68 30.66
N ILE A 119 -18.99 -15.76 30.61
CA ILE A 119 -17.87 -15.98 31.53
C ILE A 119 -16.78 -14.93 31.32
N GLY A 120 -16.43 -14.63 30.06
CA GLY A 120 -15.49 -13.56 29.74
C GLY A 120 -15.95 -12.20 30.26
N LYS A 121 -17.24 -11.89 30.11
CA LYS A 121 -17.81 -10.63 30.61
C LYS A 121 -17.81 -10.54 32.14
N PHE A 122 -18.07 -11.65 32.86
CA PHE A 122 -18.16 -11.63 34.32
C PHE A 122 -16.82 -11.69 35.04
N PHE A 123 -15.80 -12.35 34.47
CA PHE A 123 -14.48 -12.46 35.10
C PHE A 123 -13.47 -11.39 34.67
N PHE A 124 -13.62 -10.77 33.49
CA PHE A 124 -12.71 -9.71 33.01
C PHE A 124 -13.28 -8.28 33.07
N SER A 125 -14.48 -8.08 33.64
CA SER A 125 -14.96 -6.74 33.95
C SER A 125 -14.35 -6.23 35.26
N GLU A 126 -13.07 -5.85 35.23
CA GLU A 126 -12.62 -4.81 36.15
C GLU A 126 -13.37 -3.50 35.81
N PRO A 127 -13.84 -2.74 36.80
CA PRO A 127 -14.51 -1.47 36.55
C PRO A 127 -13.47 -0.42 36.15
N SER A 128 -13.09 -0.40 34.87
CA SER A 128 -12.48 0.78 34.25
C SER A 128 -13.52 1.89 34.20
N ARG A 129 -13.67 2.59 35.33
CA ARG A 129 -14.20 3.94 35.39
C ARG A 129 -13.20 4.85 34.70
N GLU A 130 -13.31 5.00 33.38
CA GLU A 130 -12.86 6.15 32.56
C GLU A 130 -12.88 5.73 31.09
N ASN A 131 -14.02 5.96 30.43
CA ASN A 131 -14.15 6.45 29.05
C ASN A 131 -15.59 6.30 28.57
N GLN A 132 -16.47 7.12 29.11
CA GLN A 132 -17.62 7.63 28.34
C GLN A 132 -17.12 8.72 27.38
N GLN A 133 -16.30 8.34 26.42
CA GLN A 133 -16.12 9.06 25.17
C GLN A 133 -16.41 8.09 24.02
N LEU A 134 -17.63 7.56 24.02
CA LEU A 134 -18.21 7.07 22.78
C LEU A 134 -18.61 8.30 21.94
N THR A 135 -17.89 8.44 20.82
CA THR A 135 -18.34 9.06 19.57
C THR A 135 -18.65 10.56 19.59
N ASN A 136 -17.61 11.38 19.75
CA ASN A 136 -17.48 12.52 18.83
C ASN A 136 -16.87 11.97 17.53
N VAL A 137 -17.70 11.49 16.61
CA VAL A 137 -17.28 11.46 15.21
C VAL A 137 -17.18 12.93 14.84
N THR A 138 -15.97 13.49 14.86
CA THR A 138 -15.74 14.80 14.24
C THR A 138 -16.10 14.62 12.77
N GLU A 139 -17.31 15.04 12.38
CA GLU A 139 -17.68 15.14 10.98
C GLU A 139 -16.60 15.96 10.30
N LEU A 140 -15.91 15.33 9.34
CA LEU A 140 -14.98 16.05 8.48
C LEU A 140 -15.78 17.15 7.81
N THR A 141 -15.35 18.40 7.98
CA THR A 141 -16.00 19.48 7.24
C THR A 141 -15.86 19.18 5.74
N PRO A 142 -16.83 19.56 4.89
CA PRO A 142 -16.74 19.31 3.44
C PRO A 142 -15.42 19.78 2.82
N GLN A 143 -14.85 20.84 3.39
CA GLN A 143 -13.56 21.41 3.01
C GLN A 143 -12.37 20.50 3.37
N GLN A 144 -12.41 19.84 4.53
CA GLN A 144 -11.41 18.85 4.94
C GLN A 144 -11.50 17.57 4.12
N ALA A 145 -12.72 17.12 3.79
CA ALA A 145 -12.93 15.95 2.94
C ALA A 145 -12.35 16.18 1.53
N LEU A 146 -12.60 17.35 0.93
CA LEU A 146 -12.03 17.75 -0.36
C LEU A 146 -10.49 17.84 -0.32
N LEU A 147 -9.93 18.42 0.75
CA LEU A 147 -8.48 18.49 0.93
C LEU A 147 -7.85 17.10 1.02
N ASN A 148 -8.46 16.18 1.78
CA ASN A 148 -8.00 14.80 1.90
C ASN A 148 -8.08 14.09 0.54
N GLN A 149 -9.19 14.22 -0.18
CA GLN A 149 -9.35 13.64 -1.52
C GLN A 149 -8.28 14.14 -2.49
N ARG A 150 -8.04 15.45 -2.54
CA ARG A 150 -7.01 16.04 -3.42
C ARG A 150 -5.61 15.60 -3.02
N THR A 151 -5.34 15.49 -1.73
CA THR A 151 -4.06 14.99 -1.21
C THR A 151 -3.84 13.53 -1.60
N ASN A 152 -4.87 12.69 -1.53
CA ASN A 152 -4.77 11.29 -1.94
C ASN A 152 -4.51 11.16 -3.43
N LEU A 153 -5.24 11.91 -4.25
CA LEU A 153 -5.03 11.93 -5.69
C LEU A 153 -3.58 12.34 -6.05
N TYR A 154 -3.03 13.33 -5.34
CA TYR A 154 -1.63 13.70 -5.48
C TYR A 154 -0.67 12.56 -5.12
N LEU A 155 -0.91 11.85 -4.01
CA LEU A 155 -0.08 10.71 -3.59
C LEU A 155 -0.15 9.54 -4.58
N GLU A 156 -1.33 9.24 -5.12
CA GLU A 156 -1.53 8.19 -6.13
C GLU A 156 -0.78 8.53 -7.42
N LYS A 157 -0.94 9.75 -7.95
CA LYS A 157 -0.20 10.21 -9.15
C LYS A 157 1.31 10.11 -8.94
N SER A 158 1.78 10.55 -7.77
CA SER A 158 3.20 10.48 -7.40
C SER A 158 3.70 9.04 -7.33
N LYS A 159 2.92 8.14 -6.70
CA LYS A 159 3.25 6.70 -6.58
C LYS A 159 3.39 6.05 -7.94
N VAL A 160 2.45 6.27 -8.87
CA VAL A 160 2.53 5.69 -10.20
C VAL A 160 3.76 6.22 -10.94
N LEU A 161 4.09 7.52 -10.79
CA LEU A 161 5.24 8.13 -11.48
C LEU A 161 6.54 7.47 -11.01
N LEU A 162 6.68 7.34 -9.69
CA LEU A 162 7.84 6.71 -9.07
C LEU A 162 7.93 5.22 -9.43
N LEU A 163 6.81 4.49 -9.45
CA LEU A 163 6.79 3.08 -9.86
C LEU A 163 7.19 2.91 -11.33
N GLY A 164 6.73 3.79 -12.21
CA GLY A 164 7.15 3.78 -13.61
C GLY A 164 8.67 3.90 -13.71
N LEU A 165 9.23 4.91 -13.03
CA LEU A 165 10.66 5.25 -13.09
C LEU A 165 11.56 4.21 -12.40
N VAL A 166 11.19 3.71 -11.22
CA VAL A 166 11.97 2.73 -10.46
C VAL A 166 12.04 1.39 -11.20
N ASN A 167 10.96 1.03 -11.90
CA ASN A 167 10.91 -0.20 -12.70
C ASN A 167 11.57 -0.07 -14.09
N MET A 168 12.08 1.11 -14.48
CA MET A 168 12.83 1.24 -15.73
C MET A 168 14.17 0.52 -15.62
N ASP A 169 14.44 -0.37 -16.56
CA ASP A 169 15.71 -1.07 -16.67
C ASP A 169 16.80 -0.12 -17.15
N SER A 170 17.83 0.07 -16.33
CA SER A 170 18.98 0.93 -16.63
C SER A 170 19.73 0.49 -17.90
N GLU A 171 19.73 -0.82 -18.20
CA GLU A 171 20.36 -1.34 -19.42
C GLU A 171 19.50 -1.17 -20.67
N ALA A 172 18.18 -1.08 -20.50
CA ALA A 172 17.26 -0.80 -21.61
C ALA A 172 17.34 0.68 -22.01
N ILE A 173 17.49 1.59 -21.05
CA ILE A 173 17.61 3.04 -21.32
C ILE A 173 18.81 3.36 -22.21
N GLN A 174 19.96 2.73 -21.95
CA GLN A 174 21.16 2.90 -22.79
C GLN A 174 20.98 2.38 -24.22
N ARG A 175 20.13 1.37 -24.40
CA ARG A 175 19.90 0.72 -25.70
C ARG A 175 18.77 1.35 -26.50
N GLN A 176 17.76 1.90 -25.81
CA GLN A 176 16.45 2.16 -26.41
C GLN A 176 16.03 3.62 -26.38
N GLN A 177 16.97 4.52 -26.09
CA GLN A 177 16.80 5.96 -26.21
C GLN A 177 15.52 6.51 -25.55
N VAL A 178 15.27 6.14 -24.29
CA VAL A 178 14.02 6.51 -23.62
C VAL A 178 13.95 8.01 -23.34
N ASP A 179 12.85 8.66 -23.74
CA ASP A 179 12.57 10.07 -23.54
C ASP A 179 11.99 10.34 -22.14
N PHE A 180 12.74 11.11 -21.34
CA PHE A 180 12.30 11.51 -19.99
C PHE A 180 11.33 12.70 -19.98
N SER A 181 11.05 13.33 -21.13
CA SER A 181 10.24 14.55 -21.22
C SER A 181 8.84 14.37 -20.63
N SER A 182 8.23 13.19 -20.81
CA SER A 182 6.92 12.87 -20.23
C SER A 182 6.97 12.84 -18.69
N TYR A 183 8.00 12.23 -18.11
CA TYR A 183 8.18 12.18 -16.65
C TYR A 183 8.47 13.56 -16.06
N GLN A 184 9.29 14.37 -16.75
CA GLN A 184 9.56 15.75 -16.35
C GLN A 184 8.28 16.60 -16.33
N LYS A 185 7.44 16.51 -17.37
CA LYS A 185 6.17 17.26 -17.47
C LYS A 185 5.25 16.92 -16.31
N VAL A 186 5.03 15.63 -16.05
CA VAL A 186 4.20 15.16 -14.94
C VAL A 186 4.77 15.62 -13.60
N SER A 187 6.09 15.53 -13.43
CA SER A 187 6.76 15.96 -12.21
C SER A 187 6.59 17.46 -11.93
N ARG A 188 6.76 18.32 -12.94
CA ARG A 188 6.53 19.77 -12.82
C ARG A 188 5.09 20.09 -12.43
N HIS A 189 4.12 19.37 -12.99
CA HIS A 189 2.72 19.52 -12.62
C HIS A 189 2.47 19.11 -11.16
N LEU A 190 3.04 18.01 -10.69
CA LEU A 190 2.93 17.58 -9.28
C LEU A 190 3.59 18.57 -8.33
N LEU A 191 4.74 19.15 -8.68
CA LEU A 191 5.39 20.22 -7.89
C LEU A 191 4.47 21.44 -7.72
N GLN A 192 3.74 21.81 -8.77
CA GLN A 192 2.73 22.87 -8.67
C GLN A 192 1.60 22.49 -7.72
N GLU A 193 1.04 21.28 -7.82
CA GLU A 193 0.01 20.80 -6.88
C GLU A 193 0.50 20.80 -5.42
N ALA A 194 1.73 20.36 -5.17
CA ALA A 194 2.35 20.33 -3.84
C ALA A 194 2.41 21.72 -3.17
N SER A 195 2.69 22.76 -3.96
CA SER A 195 2.77 24.15 -3.48
C SER A 195 1.45 24.65 -2.88
N TYR A 196 0.30 24.15 -3.38
CA TYR A 196 -1.02 24.49 -2.86
C TYR A 196 -1.45 23.60 -1.69
N LEU A 197 -1.02 22.33 -1.68
CA LEU A 197 -1.41 21.37 -0.63
C LEU A 197 -0.69 21.63 0.69
N LYS A 198 0.61 21.95 0.67
CA LYS A 198 1.40 22.11 1.91
C LYS A 198 0.89 23.18 2.88
N PRO A 199 0.51 24.40 2.43
CA PRO A 199 -0.11 25.40 3.31
C PRO A 199 -1.43 24.90 3.91
N ALA A 200 -2.31 24.34 3.09
CA ALA A 200 -3.61 23.84 3.52
C ALA A 200 -3.49 22.69 4.54
N LEU A 201 -2.52 21.79 4.37
CA LEU A 201 -2.23 20.71 5.31
C LEU A 201 -1.65 21.23 6.64
N LYS A 202 -0.87 22.31 6.60
CA LYS A 202 -0.35 22.97 7.80
C LYS A 202 -1.49 23.56 8.64
N GLU A 203 -2.42 24.27 7.99
CA GLU A 203 -3.60 24.86 8.64
C GLU A 203 -4.50 23.80 9.30
N ASN A 204 -4.63 22.63 8.64
CA ASN A 204 -5.41 21.50 9.15
C ASN A 204 -4.64 20.57 10.09
N LYS A 205 -3.46 20.97 10.58
CA LYS A 205 -2.59 20.22 11.51
C LYS A 205 -2.19 18.81 11.00
N GLN A 206 -2.17 18.61 9.69
CA GLN A 206 -1.78 17.34 9.05
C GLN A 206 -0.26 17.28 8.78
N GLN A 207 0.55 17.39 9.85
CA GLN A 207 2.02 17.48 9.74
C GLN A 207 2.68 16.33 8.98
N ARG A 208 2.23 15.09 9.21
CA ARG A 208 2.81 13.90 8.55
C ARG A 208 2.59 13.88 7.04
N LEU A 209 1.40 14.27 6.58
CA LEU A 209 1.12 14.37 5.14
C LEU A 209 1.94 15.50 4.52
N ARG A 210 2.07 16.64 5.21
CA ARG A 210 2.93 17.74 4.77
C ARG A 210 4.40 17.32 4.65
N GLU A 211 4.91 16.52 5.58
CA GLU A 211 6.27 15.96 5.52
C GLU A 211 6.43 15.00 4.34
N LEU A 212 5.47 14.10 4.12
CA LEU A 212 5.47 13.20 2.96
C LEU A 212 5.46 13.97 1.64
N ILE A 213 4.64 15.01 1.51
CA ILE A 213 4.63 15.86 0.32
C ILE A 213 5.99 16.57 0.16
N GLY A 214 6.61 17.03 1.25
CA GLY A 214 7.94 17.64 1.20
C GLY A 214 9.03 16.65 0.76
N ASP A 215 8.96 15.40 1.21
CA ASP A 215 9.84 14.34 0.74
C ASP A 215 9.66 14.07 -0.76
N LEU A 216 8.41 14.06 -1.23
CA LEU A 216 8.06 13.91 -2.64
C LEU A 216 8.55 15.07 -3.48
N GLU A 217 8.41 16.32 -3.03
CA GLU A 217 8.88 17.51 -3.76
C GLU A 217 10.37 17.42 -4.10
N VAL A 218 11.20 16.91 -3.20
CA VAL A 218 12.65 16.78 -3.46
C VAL A 218 12.89 15.81 -4.62
N ILE A 219 12.21 14.66 -4.61
CA ILE A 219 12.36 13.64 -5.65
C ILE A 219 11.76 14.13 -6.97
N LEU A 220 10.60 14.75 -6.93
CA LEU A 220 9.95 15.34 -8.10
C LEU A 220 10.83 16.43 -8.72
N LEU A 221 11.48 17.27 -7.92
CA LEU A 221 12.42 18.26 -8.42
C LEU A 221 13.61 17.63 -9.14
N GLN A 222 14.13 16.51 -8.62
CA GLN A 222 15.18 15.73 -9.31
C GLN A 222 14.67 15.18 -10.65
N ILE A 223 13.48 14.59 -10.68
CA ILE A 223 12.85 14.08 -11.91
C ILE A 223 12.63 15.20 -12.95
N ALA A 224 12.19 16.38 -12.50
CA ALA A 224 11.92 17.52 -13.38
C ALA A 224 13.19 18.11 -14.03
N ASN A 225 14.35 17.83 -13.44
CA ASN A 225 15.66 18.33 -13.85
C ASN A 225 16.57 17.22 -14.42
N LEU A 226 16.06 16.00 -14.63
CA LEU A 226 16.79 14.98 -15.36
C LEU A 226 17.22 15.52 -16.72
N GLU A 227 18.45 15.27 -17.13
CA GLU A 227 18.87 15.66 -18.47
C GLU A 227 18.05 14.87 -19.50
N THR A 228 17.61 15.55 -20.57
CA THR A 228 16.78 14.93 -21.62
C THR A 228 17.54 13.82 -22.38
N ASP A 229 18.86 13.80 -22.25
CA ASP A 229 19.75 12.84 -22.89
C ASP A 229 20.27 11.82 -21.85
N TYR A 230 19.69 10.62 -21.85
CA TYR A 230 20.22 9.38 -21.23
C TYR A 230 20.89 9.53 -19.85
N ASP A 231 20.25 10.24 -18.92
CA ASP A 231 20.76 10.46 -17.56
C ASP A 231 20.56 9.23 -16.66
N VAL A 232 21.31 8.15 -16.95
CA VAL A 232 21.31 6.91 -16.15
C VAL A 232 21.77 7.20 -14.71
N SER A 233 22.68 8.15 -14.53
CA SER A 233 23.21 8.55 -13.22
C SER A 233 22.15 9.26 -12.38
N GLY A 234 21.42 10.21 -12.98
CA GLY A 234 20.30 10.90 -12.35
C GLY A 234 19.16 9.95 -12.02
N LEU A 235 18.88 8.97 -12.88
CA LEU A 235 17.91 7.93 -12.60
C LEU A 235 18.29 7.08 -11.38
N GLU A 236 19.54 6.64 -11.27
CA GLU A 236 20.01 5.85 -10.13
C GLU A 236 19.97 6.66 -8.82
N LEU A 237 20.29 7.96 -8.88
CA LEU A 237 20.14 8.88 -7.75
C LEU A 237 18.68 8.98 -7.30
N ILE A 238 17.74 9.06 -8.25
CA ILE A 238 16.31 9.11 -7.95
C ILE A 238 15.83 7.79 -7.35
N LYS A 239 16.20 6.63 -7.93
CA LYS A 239 15.89 5.30 -7.37
C LYS A 239 16.36 5.19 -5.92
N THR A 240 17.63 5.52 -5.69
CA THR A 240 18.22 5.54 -4.35
C THR A 240 17.50 6.53 -3.41
N GLY A 241 17.08 7.69 -3.92
CA GLY A 241 16.32 8.69 -3.16
C GLY A 241 14.93 8.21 -2.73
N VAL A 242 14.22 7.51 -3.62
CA VAL A 242 12.91 6.89 -3.35
C VAL A 242 13.04 5.81 -2.28
N ASP A 243 14.04 4.94 -2.40
CA ASP A 243 14.29 3.83 -1.49
C ASP A 243 14.71 4.32 -0.11
N ARG A 244 15.73 5.19 -0.02
CA ARG A 244 16.24 5.73 1.26
C ARG A 244 15.17 6.44 2.08
N ARG A 245 14.22 7.12 1.42
CA ARG A 245 13.15 7.86 2.09
C ARG A 245 11.90 7.01 2.34
N ALA A 246 11.91 5.74 1.92
CA ALA A 246 10.82 4.79 2.02
C ALA A 246 9.48 5.37 1.51
N ILE A 247 9.53 6.12 0.40
CA ILE A 247 8.38 6.91 -0.07
C ILE A 247 7.18 6.03 -0.39
N LEU A 248 7.39 4.95 -1.14
CA LEU A 248 6.33 4.03 -1.52
C LEU A 248 5.67 3.37 -0.31
N LEU A 249 6.46 3.04 0.72
CA LEU A 249 5.94 2.53 2.00
C LEU A 249 5.13 3.60 2.73
N LYS A 250 5.63 4.82 2.85
CA LYS A 250 4.90 5.94 3.48
C LYS A 250 3.56 6.20 2.79
N ILE A 251 3.51 6.14 1.46
CA ILE A 251 2.27 6.27 0.68
C ILE A 251 1.32 5.10 1.00
N ASN A 252 1.77 3.84 0.92
CA ASN A 252 0.96 2.66 1.24
C ASN A 252 0.42 2.69 2.69
N LEU A 253 1.24 3.13 3.66
CA LEU A 253 0.81 3.27 5.06
C LEU A 253 -0.28 4.36 5.23
N GLN A 254 -0.27 5.42 4.42
CA GLN A 254 -1.36 6.40 4.43
C GLN A 254 -2.65 5.81 3.82
N GLU A 255 -2.55 5.08 2.71
CA GLU A 255 -3.70 4.42 2.06
C GLU A 255 -4.40 3.44 3.02
N ILE A 256 -3.65 2.57 3.71
CA ILE A 256 -4.19 1.59 4.66
C ILE A 256 -4.93 2.26 5.83
N ARG A 257 -4.39 3.36 6.36
CA ARG A 257 -5.02 4.08 7.49
C ARG A 257 -6.33 4.75 7.09
N GLN A 258 -6.45 5.20 5.85
CA GLN A 258 -7.66 5.83 5.34
C GLN A 258 -8.70 4.81 4.89
N GLY A 259 -8.30 3.64 4.38
CA GLY A 259 -9.19 2.52 4.09
C GLY A 259 -9.90 1.92 5.32
N ASN A 260 -9.40 2.19 6.52
CA ASN A 260 -10.02 1.79 7.79
C ASN A 260 -10.97 2.85 8.40
N GLN A 261 -11.24 3.98 7.72
CA GLN A 261 -12.30 4.89 8.17
C GLN A 261 -13.66 4.32 7.74
N PRO A 262 -14.58 4.00 8.69
CA PRO A 262 -15.91 3.55 8.33
C PRO A 262 -16.62 4.64 7.54
N VAL A 263 -17.04 4.29 6.32
CA VAL A 263 -17.96 5.10 5.52
C VAL A 263 -19.24 5.27 6.35
N PRO A 264 -19.74 6.48 6.61
CA PRO A 264 -21.04 6.66 7.22
C PRO A 264 -22.06 6.05 6.27
N THR A 265 -22.68 4.95 6.68
CA THR A 265 -23.88 4.44 6.00
C THR A 265 -24.97 5.47 6.26
N ASP A 266 -25.33 6.18 5.19
CA ASP A 266 -26.50 7.06 5.13
C ASP A 266 -27.77 6.21 5.29
N ASP A 267 -28.07 5.83 6.54
CA ASP A 267 -29.32 5.22 6.95
C ASP A 267 -30.18 6.27 7.63
N GLY A 268 -30.64 7.27 6.88
CA GLY A 268 -31.50 8.26 7.49
C GLY A 268 -32.23 9.23 6.58
N GLU A 269 -33.11 8.76 5.68
CA GLU A 269 -34.36 9.50 5.41
C GLU A 269 -35.41 8.73 4.58
N LYS A 270 -36.21 7.84 5.21
CA LYS A 270 -37.59 7.56 4.73
C LYS A 270 -38.52 7.27 5.92
N LYS A 271 -38.93 8.33 6.61
CA LYS A 271 -40.14 8.33 7.45
C LYS A 271 -41.12 9.38 6.92
N LYS A 272 -42.39 8.97 6.87
CA LYS A 272 -43.64 9.72 6.60
C LYS A 272 -44.12 9.75 5.15
N THR A 273 -44.98 8.80 4.81
CA THR A 273 -46.30 9.07 4.19
C THR A 273 -47.24 7.91 4.49
N THR A 274 -48.08 8.10 5.51
CA THR A 274 -49.44 7.54 5.65
C THR A 274 -50.19 8.47 6.57
#